data_AF-A0AAE3AQV4-F1
#
_entry.id   AF-A0AAE3AQV4-F1
#
_cell.length_a   1.000
_cell.length_b   1.000
_cell.length_c   1.000
_cell.angle_alpha   90.00
_cell.angle_beta   90.00
_cell.angle_gamma   90.00
#
_symmetry.space_group_name_H-M   'P 1'
#
loop_
_entity.id
_entity.type
_entity.pdbx_description
1 polymer ?
#
loop_
_entity_poly.entity_id
_entity_poly.type
_entity_poly.pdbx_seq_one_letter_code
_entity_poly.pdbx_strand_id
1 'polypeptide(L)' 'MRIPKEELILEIEKARKALNHSIESGETYESVYQNSVDLDHLIEEYILEGF' A
#
# COMPACT_ATOMS: atom_id res chain seq x y z
N MET A 1 9.74 -7.11 -14.30
CA MET A 1 10.87 -7.09 -13.36
C MET A 1 10.31 -7.57 -12.04
N ARG A 2 10.80 -8.69 -11.48
CA ARG A 2 10.25 -9.24 -10.24
C ARG A 2 10.76 -8.38 -9.08
N ILE A 3 9.86 -7.73 -8.36
CA ILE A 3 10.23 -6.96 -7.17
C ILE A 3 10.73 -7.97 -6.12
N PRO A 4 11.94 -7.83 -5.58
CA PRO A 4 12.41 -8.65 -4.46
C PRO A 4 11.42 -8.60 -3.29
N LYS A 5 11.18 -9.73 -2.60
CA LYS A 5 10.24 -9.82 -1.46
C LYS A 5 10.40 -8.65 -0.47
N GLU A 6 11.63 -8.33 -0.11
CA GLU A 6 11.96 -7.28 0.85
C GLU A 6 11.61 -5.88 0.34
N GLU A 7 11.76 -5.64 -0.95
CA GLU A 7 11.36 -4.39 -1.60
C GLU A 7 9.84 -4.26 -1.66
N LEU A 8 9.14 -5.36 -1.95
CA LEU A 8 7.67 -5.40 -1.93
C LEU A 8 7.12 -5.13 -0.52
N ILE A 9 7.72 -5.74 0.51
CA ILE A 9 7.36 -5.46 1.91
C ILE A 9 7.60 -3.98 2.24
N LEU A 10 8.70 -3.39 1.78
CA LEU A 10 9.01 -1.98 2.02
C LEU A 10 7.99 -1.05 1.34
N GLU A 11 7.53 -1.37 0.13
CA GLU A 11 6.49 -0.59 -0.56
C GLU A 11 5.12 -0.74 0.13
N ILE A 12 4.74 -1.94 0.58
CA ILE A 12 3.52 -2.15 1.39
C ILE A 12 3.57 -1.29 2.66
N GLU A 13 4.72 -1.27 3.34
CA GLU A 13 4.93 -0.47 4.55
C GLU A 13 4.83 1.03 4.29
N LYS A 14 5.33 1.52 3.15
CA LYS A 14 5.18 2.93 2.74
C LYS A 14 3.72 3.27 2.43
N ALA A 15 3.04 2.44 1.63
CA ALA A 15 1.64 2.64 1.28
C ALA A 15 0.75 2.63 2.52
N ARG A 16 0.98 1.73 3.47
CA ARG A 16 0.27 1.70 4.75
C ARG A 16 0.45 3.00 5.55
N LYS A 17 1.67 3.53 5.62
CA LYS A 17 1.93 4.81 6.31
C LYS A 17 1.23 5.97 5.60
N ALA A 18 1.21 6.00 4.27
CA ALA A 18 0.51 7.02 3.51
C ALA A 18 -1.01 6.98 3.76
N LEU A 19 -1.61 5.78 3.73
CA LEU A 19 -3.02 5.59 4.07
C LEU A 19 -3.32 6.07 5.51
N ASN A 20 -2.56 5.61 6.49
CA ASN A 20 -2.73 6.05 7.89
C ASN A 20 -2.62 7.57 8.02
N HIS A 21 -1.63 8.18 7.37
CA HIS A 21 -1.45 9.62 7.39
C HIS A 21 -2.66 10.36 6.79
N SER A 22 -3.18 9.90 5.65
CA SER A 22 -4.35 10.52 5.02
C SER A 22 -5.61 10.44 5.89
N ILE A 23 -5.77 9.37 6.66
CA ILE A 23 -6.88 9.23 7.64
C ILE A 23 -6.67 10.16 8.83
N GLU A 24 -5.47 10.15 9.42
CA GLU A 24 -5.13 10.95 10.61
C GLU A 24 -5.18 12.46 10.35
N SER A 25 -4.76 12.89 9.17
CA SER A 25 -4.77 14.30 8.76
C SER A 25 -6.14 14.78 8.27
N GLY A 26 -7.12 13.87 8.13
CA GLY A 26 -8.44 14.21 7.64
C GLY A 26 -8.45 14.65 6.18
N GLU A 27 -7.61 14.03 5.35
CA GLU A 27 -7.64 14.23 3.89
C GLU A 27 -9.01 13.86 3.30
N THR A 28 -9.22 14.23 2.04
CA THR A 28 -10.48 13.94 1.36
C THR A 28 -10.70 12.44 1.26
N TYR A 29 -11.98 12.05 1.22
CA TYR A 29 -12.37 10.66 1.05
C TYR A 29 -11.71 10.05 -0.19
N GLU A 30 -11.62 10.80 -1.29
CA GLU A 30 -10.97 10.36 -2.53
C GLU A 30 -9.49 10.04 -2.32
N SER A 31 -8.77 10.84 -1.53
CA SER A 31 -7.35 10.60 -1.23
C SER A 31 -7.17 9.34 -0.36
N VAL A 32 -7.98 9.22 0.70
CA VAL A 32 -7.99 8.04 1.57
C VAL A 32 -8.34 6.78 0.77
N TYR A 33 -9.34 6.87 -0.12
CA TYR A 33 -9.74 5.77 -0.98
C TYR A 33 -8.61 5.35 -1.93
N GLN A 34 -7.97 6.30 -2.61
CA GLN A 34 -6.86 5.98 -3.51
C GLN A 34 -5.70 5.32 -2.77
N ASN A 35 -5.32 5.84 -1.60
CA ASN A 35 -4.27 5.22 -0.78
C ASN A 35 -4.64 3.79 -0.32
N SER A 36 -5.93 3.52 -0.08
CA SER A 36 -6.43 2.18 0.24
C SER A 36 -6.32 1.24 -0.94
N VAL A 37 -6.69 1.71 -2.14
CA VAL A 37 -6.60 0.94 -3.38
C VAL A 37 -5.14 0.61 -3.70
N ASP A 38 -4.23 1.58 -3.56
CA ASP A 38 -2.80 1.38 -3.82
C ASP A 38 -2.19 0.35 -2.86
N LEU A 39 -2.58 0.38 -1.58
CA LEU A 39 -2.16 -0.62 -0.60
C LEU A 39 -2.69 -2.02 -0.93
N ASP A 40 -3.97 -2.14 -1.31
CA ASP A 40 -4.58 -3.43 -1.66
C ASP A 40 -3.87 -4.10 -2.84
N HIS A 41 -3.53 -3.34 -3.89
CA HIS A 41 -2.79 -3.89 -5.04
C HIS A 41 -1.42 -4.46 -4.62
N LEU A 42 -0.68 -3.78 -3.74
CA LEU A 42 0.62 -4.25 -3.26
C LEU A 42 0.49 -5.54 -2.41
N ILE A 43 -0.58 -5.65 -1.63
CA ILE A 43 -0.89 -6.86 -0.86
C ILE A 43 -1.28 -8.02 -1.78
N GLU A 44 -2.09 -7.76 -2.81
CA GLU A 44 -2.43 -8.76 -3.83
C GLU A 44 -1.17 -9.27 -4.55
N GLU A 45 -0.25 -8.39 -4.94
CA GLU A 45 1.03 -8.79 -5.53
C GLU A 45 1.84 -9.67 -4.58
N TYR A 46 1.88 -9.34 -3.28
CA TYR A 46 2.59 -10.16 -2.28
C TYR A 46 1.99 -11.57 -2.15
N ILE A 47 0.65 -11.66 -2.16
CA ILE A 47 -0.07 -12.94 -2.11
C ILE A 47 0.17 -13.75 -3.39
N LEU A 48 0.10 -13.12 -4.57
CA LEU A 48 0.29 -13.78 -5.87
C LEU A 48 1.71 -14.30 -6.08
N GLU A 49 2.71 -13.60 -5.54
CA GLU A 49 4.11 -14.05 -5.56
C GLU A 49 4.37 -15.25 -4.61
N GLY A 50 3.41 -15.57 -3.74
CA GLY A 50 3.41 -16.76 -2.88
C GLY A 50 4.30 -16.63 -1.64
N PHE A 51 4.41 -15.42 -1.08
CA PHE A 51 5.27 -15.09 0.06
C PHE A 51 4.61 -15.16 1.43
#